data_AF-A0A7V3WIC2-F1
#
_entry.id   AF-A0A7V3WIC2-F1
#
_cell.length_a   1.000
_cell.length_b   1.000
_cell.length_c   1.000
_cell.angle_alpha   90.00
_cell.angle_beta   90.00
_cell.angle_gamma   90.00
#
_symmetry.space_group_name_H-M   'P 1'
#
loop_
_entity.id
_entity.type
_entity.pdbx_description
1 polymer ?
#
loop_
_entity_poly.entity_id
_entity_poly.type
_entity_poly.pdbx_seq_one_letter_code
_entity_poly.pdbx_strand_id
1 'polypeptide(L)'
;MSKNNKSEISIKLKGISQEHYRFEDITSKIEHHKLFGNSLNDMREKSSYEDTLSHIKDIFIKYNTIKVTNISLLINNNIKKISPFIQSFNDNICSSCNDICCKAEHGYYNFEDFIYLTSLNITPQEINFNLNKDDPCQFLGKKGCSLPREIRPSGCNWYFCEKLLLQMESHPEYTYFYEIFTETADLWLLMVKEFLSYCEP
;
A
#
# COMPACT_ATOMS: atom_id res chain seq x y z
N MET A 1 6.37 14.45 -44.16
CA MET A 1 7.50 13.96 -43.35
C MET A 1 7.31 14.46 -41.93
N SER A 2 6.77 13.65 -41.03
CA SER A 2 6.67 13.97 -39.59
C SER A 2 7.19 12.77 -38.81
N LYS A 3 8.49 12.78 -38.54
CA LYS A 3 9.18 11.89 -37.63
C LYS A 3 10.25 12.75 -36.97
N ASN A 4 10.02 13.17 -35.72
CA ASN A 4 11.12 13.47 -34.78
C ASN A 4 10.70 13.78 -33.33
N ASN A 5 9.41 13.82 -32.96
CA ASN A 5 9.05 14.08 -31.55
C ASN A 5 9.01 12.85 -30.62
N LYS A 6 9.27 11.64 -31.12
CA LYS A 6 9.28 10.42 -30.26
C LYS A 6 10.64 10.11 -29.61
N SER A 7 11.75 10.64 -30.14
CA SER A 7 13.10 10.35 -29.61
C SER A 7 13.51 11.24 -28.45
N GLU A 8 12.98 12.47 -28.33
CA GLU A 8 13.35 13.39 -27.24
C GLU A 8 12.64 13.07 -25.91
N ILE A 9 11.43 12.51 -25.95
CA ILE A 9 10.71 12.07 -24.75
C ILE A 9 11.40 10.85 -24.13
N SER A 10 11.97 9.96 -24.96
CA SER A 10 12.62 8.73 -24.50
C SER A 10 14.00 8.97 -23.84
N ILE A 11 14.59 10.15 -24.00
CA ILE A 11 15.92 10.49 -23.46
C ILE A 11 15.81 11.22 -22.10
N LYS A 12 14.72 11.95 -21.85
CA LYS A 12 14.52 12.64 -20.56
C LYS A 12 14.16 11.72 -19.38
N LEU A 13 13.72 10.48 -19.66
CA LEU A 13 13.44 9.48 -18.61
C LEU A 13 14.69 8.75 -18.11
N LYS A 14 15.85 8.93 -18.76
CA LYS A 14 17.13 8.30 -18.35
C LYS A 14 17.88 9.06 -17.25
N GLY A 15 17.35 10.18 -16.77
CA GLY A 15 18.04 11.11 -15.85
C GLY A 15 17.32 11.37 -14.53
N ILE A 16 16.13 10.80 -14.30
CA ILE A 16 15.54 10.78 -12.96
C ILE A 16 16.15 9.55 -12.29
N SER A 17 17.24 9.76 -11.57
CA SER A 17 17.81 8.74 -10.69
C SER A 17 16.71 8.24 -9.77
N GLN A 18 16.41 6.96 -9.93
CA GLN A 18 15.47 6.15 -9.18
C GLN A 18 15.87 6.06 -7.69
N GLU A 19 15.64 7.14 -6.93
CA GLU A 19 15.30 6.95 -5.52
C GLU A 19 13.92 6.30 -5.51
N HIS A 20 13.94 4.96 -5.54
CA HIS A 20 12.80 4.13 -5.26
C HIS A 20 12.15 4.71 -4.01
N TYR A 21 10.87 5.08 -4.06
CA TYR A 21 10.09 5.16 -2.83
C TYR A 21 10.02 3.74 -2.28
N ARG A 22 11.06 3.32 -1.55
CA ARG A 22 10.97 2.15 -0.70
C ARG A 22 10.01 2.55 0.41
N PHE A 23 9.16 1.63 0.82
CA PHE A 23 8.35 1.78 2.04
C PHE A 23 9.20 2.31 3.21
N GLU A 24 10.48 1.91 3.25
CA GLU A 24 11.55 2.38 4.14
C GLU A 24 11.70 3.92 4.20
N ASP A 25 11.54 4.64 3.08
CA ASP A 25 11.66 6.11 2.99
C ASP A 25 10.41 6.88 3.47
N ILE A 26 9.26 6.20 3.43
CA ILE A 26 7.99 6.67 3.98
C ILE A 26 7.99 6.45 5.50
N THR A 27 8.44 5.27 5.94
CA THR A 27 8.59 4.92 7.36
C THR A 27 9.74 5.65 8.05
N SER A 28 10.78 6.10 7.34
CA SER A 28 11.87 6.89 7.95
C SER A 28 11.46 8.33 8.28
N LYS A 29 10.45 8.87 7.58
CA LYS A 29 9.90 10.22 7.81
C LYS A 29 8.87 10.27 8.94
N ILE A 30 8.19 9.17 9.21
CA ILE A 30 7.39 8.99 10.42
C ILE A 30 8.40 8.58 11.49
N GLU A 31 8.55 9.31 12.58
CA GLU A 31 9.34 8.85 13.74
C GLU A 31 8.59 7.68 14.43
N HIS A 32 8.43 6.56 13.72
CA HIS A 32 7.64 5.37 14.09
C HIS A 32 7.99 4.85 15.49
N HIS A 33 9.25 5.05 15.90
CA HIS A 33 9.77 4.59 17.18
C HIS A 33 9.47 5.51 18.38
N LYS A 34 9.14 6.79 18.17
CA LYS A 34 8.97 7.71 19.30
C LYS A 34 7.55 7.77 19.86
N LEU A 35 6.55 7.46 19.04
CA LEU A 35 5.14 7.57 19.44
C LEU A 35 4.59 6.30 20.10
N PHE A 36 5.18 5.14 19.78
CA PHE A 36 4.83 3.85 20.37
C PHE A 36 6.09 3.23 20.94
N GLY A 37 6.43 3.56 22.20
CA GLY A 37 7.66 3.12 22.85
C GLY A 37 7.99 1.66 22.56
N ASN A 38 9.02 1.41 21.74
CA ASN A 38 9.63 0.10 21.43
C ASN A 38 8.69 -1.10 21.15
N SER A 39 7.43 -0.89 20.79
CA SER A 39 6.48 -1.99 20.62
C SER A 39 5.42 -1.61 19.57
N LEU A 40 5.87 -1.38 18.34
CA LEU A 40 5.10 -1.91 17.21
C LEU A 40 5.25 -3.42 17.33
N ASN A 41 4.32 -4.03 18.07
CA ASN A 41 4.29 -5.48 18.17
C ASN A 41 4.20 -6.07 16.77
N ASP A 42 4.78 -7.26 16.61
CA ASP A 42 4.72 -7.96 15.36
C ASP A 42 3.25 -8.24 15.01
N MET A 43 2.72 -7.60 13.95
CA MET A 43 1.33 -7.81 13.49
C MET A 43 1.10 -9.23 12.94
N ARG A 44 2.16 -10.06 12.90
CA ARG A 44 2.09 -11.51 12.67
C ARG A 44 1.67 -12.30 13.91
N GLU A 45 1.62 -11.67 15.08
CA GLU A 45 1.03 -12.24 16.29
C GLU A 45 -0.45 -11.85 16.41
N LYS A 46 -1.31 -12.87 16.59
CA LYS A 46 -2.76 -12.69 16.61
C LYS A 46 -3.23 -11.71 17.69
N SER A 47 -2.70 -11.83 18.91
CA SER A 47 -3.06 -10.94 20.02
C SER A 47 -2.71 -9.49 19.70
N SER A 48 -1.50 -9.24 19.19
CA SER A 48 -1.05 -7.89 18.84
C SER A 48 -1.88 -7.28 17.71
N TYR A 49 -2.26 -8.09 16.71
CA TYR A 49 -3.15 -7.68 15.63
C TYR A 49 -4.54 -7.26 16.17
N GLU A 50 -5.14 -8.09 17.01
CA GLU A 50 -6.48 -7.86 17.58
C GLU A 50 -6.49 -6.66 18.54
N ASP A 51 -5.50 -6.55 19.43
CA ASP A 51 -5.36 -5.45 20.40
C ASP A 51 -5.19 -4.11 19.67
N THR A 52 -4.36 -4.07 18.63
CA THR A 52 -4.13 -2.86 17.83
C THR A 52 -5.40 -2.40 17.12
N LEU A 53 -6.12 -3.34 16.49
CA LEU A 53 -7.39 -3.03 15.83
C LEU A 53 -8.43 -2.52 16.83
N SER A 54 -8.52 -3.13 18.02
CA SER A 54 -9.43 -2.69 19.08
C SER A 54 -9.09 -1.27 19.54
N HIS A 55 -7.81 -0.99 19.80
CA HIS A 55 -7.36 0.32 20.24
C HIS A 55 -7.67 1.44 19.23
N ILE A 56 -7.44 1.18 17.95
CA ILE A 56 -7.75 2.15 16.88
C ILE A 56 -9.26 2.42 16.84
N LYS A 57 -10.10 1.37 16.93
CA LYS A 57 -11.56 1.54 16.98
C LYS A 57 -12.00 2.41 18.14
N ASP A 58 -11.42 2.23 19.32
CA ASP A 58 -11.73 3.04 20.50
C ASP A 58 -11.42 4.53 20.27
N ILE A 59 -10.32 4.86 19.58
CA ILE A 59 -9.98 6.24 19.20
C ILE A 59 -11.05 6.82 18.26
N PHE A 60 -11.46 6.07 17.23
CA PHE A 60 -12.51 6.52 16.30
C PHE A 60 -13.87 6.70 16.98
N ILE A 61 -14.17 5.95 18.04
CA ILE A 61 -15.39 6.12 18.84
C ILE A 61 -15.27 7.36 19.75
N LYS A 62 -14.10 7.58 20.35
CA LYS A 62 -13.88 8.62 21.36
C LYS A 62 -13.73 10.02 20.77
N TYR A 63 -13.12 10.15 19.60
CA TYR A 63 -12.74 11.44 19.01
C TYR A 63 -13.42 11.70 17.66
N ASN A 64 -13.62 12.97 17.33
CA ASN A 64 -14.08 13.37 16.00
C ASN A 64 -12.92 13.32 14.99
N THR A 65 -12.80 12.21 14.29
CA THR A 65 -11.73 11.89 13.32
C THR A 65 -12.14 12.17 11.87
N ILE A 66 -13.04 13.13 11.63
CA ILE A 66 -13.55 13.46 10.29
C ILE A 66 -12.44 13.80 9.28
N LYS A 67 -11.34 14.42 9.74
CA LYS A 67 -10.19 14.73 8.88
C LYS A 67 -9.48 13.48 8.41
N VAL A 68 -9.23 12.51 9.30
CA VAL A 68 -8.66 11.20 8.95
C VAL A 68 -9.54 10.48 7.94
N THR A 69 -10.86 10.53 8.14
CA THR A 69 -11.85 9.94 7.22
C THR A 69 -11.79 10.60 5.84
N ASN A 70 -11.74 11.94 5.78
CA ASN A 70 -11.66 12.67 4.51
C ASN A 70 -10.38 12.35 3.73
N ILE A 71 -9.22 12.30 4.41
CA ILE A 71 -7.95 11.92 3.78
C ILE A 71 -8.05 10.47 3.25
N SER A 72 -8.61 9.56 4.03
CA SER A 72 -8.76 8.14 3.63
C SER A 72 -9.70 7.96 2.44
N LEU A 73 -10.73 8.80 2.30
CA LEU A 73 -11.58 8.81 1.11
C LEU A 73 -10.80 9.23 -0.15
N LEU A 74 -9.90 10.21 -0.05
CA LEU A 74 -9.03 10.60 -1.16
C LEU A 74 -8.07 9.47 -1.54
N ILE A 75 -7.45 8.82 -0.56
CA ILE A 75 -6.60 7.64 -0.75
C ILE A 75 -7.39 6.54 -1.51
N ASN A 76 -8.57 6.19 -1.02
CA ASN A 76 -9.41 5.15 -1.62
C ASN A 76 -9.76 5.48 -3.08
N ASN A 77 -10.11 6.73 -3.36
CA ASN A 77 -10.41 7.18 -4.71
C ASN A 77 -9.19 7.05 -5.63
N ASN A 78 -8.01 7.46 -5.16
CA ASN A 78 -6.78 7.33 -5.93
C ASN A 78 -6.39 5.87 -6.17
N ILE A 79 -6.49 5.00 -5.15
CA ILE A 79 -6.25 3.56 -5.30
C ILE A 79 -7.19 2.97 -6.35
N LYS A 80 -8.50 3.27 -6.28
CA LYS A 80 -9.48 2.80 -7.28
C LYS A 80 -9.17 3.31 -8.68
N LYS A 81 -8.67 4.53 -8.80
CA LYS A 81 -8.29 5.15 -10.07
C LYS A 81 -7.09 4.46 -10.74
N ILE A 82 -6.08 4.06 -9.97
CA ILE A 82 -4.89 3.37 -10.50
C ILE A 82 -5.01 1.85 -10.57
N SER A 83 -5.99 1.27 -9.86
CA SER A 83 -6.17 -0.19 -9.78
C SER A 83 -6.31 -0.87 -11.15
N PRO A 84 -7.13 -0.38 -12.11
CA PRO A 84 -7.25 -1.01 -13.43
C PRO A 84 -5.93 -1.07 -14.21
N PHE A 85 -5.13 0.00 -14.15
CA PHE A 85 -3.81 0.04 -14.77
C PHE A 85 -2.94 -1.10 -14.24
N ILE A 86 -2.78 -1.19 -12.91
CA ILE A 86 -1.94 -2.24 -12.30
C ILE A 86 -2.52 -3.64 -12.55
N GLN A 87 -3.84 -3.81 -12.45
CA GLN A 87 -4.48 -5.11 -12.59
C GLN A 87 -4.29 -5.69 -13.99
N SER A 88 -4.26 -4.85 -15.03
CA SER A 88 -3.99 -5.28 -16.40
C SER A 88 -2.63 -5.96 -16.57
N PHE A 89 -1.61 -5.52 -15.83
CA PHE A 89 -0.29 -6.15 -15.86
C PHE A 89 -0.23 -7.38 -14.95
N ASN A 90 -0.83 -7.32 -13.75
CA ASN A 90 -0.90 -8.45 -12.84
C ASN A 90 -1.53 -9.69 -13.49
N ASP A 91 -2.66 -9.51 -14.18
CA ASP A 91 -3.38 -10.62 -14.83
C ASP A 91 -2.49 -11.40 -15.81
N ASN A 92 -1.60 -10.70 -16.52
CA ASN A 92 -0.70 -11.27 -17.51
C ASN A 92 0.56 -11.87 -16.86
N ILE A 93 1.14 -11.17 -15.89
CA ILE A 93 2.44 -11.55 -15.31
C ILE A 93 2.25 -12.62 -14.24
N CYS A 94 1.32 -12.41 -13.29
CA CYS A 94 1.16 -13.31 -12.15
C CYS A 94 0.66 -14.70 -12.55
N SER A 95 -0.11 -14.81 -13.62
CA SER A 95 -0.69 -16.09 -14.07
C SER A 95 0.32 -17.10 -14.62
N SER A 96 1.51 -16.64 -14.98
CA SER A 96 2.60 -17.46 -15.50
C SER A 96 3.90 -17.33 -14.69
N CYS A 97 3.84 -16.69 -13.51
CA CYS A 97 5.04 -16.38 -12.74
C CYS A 97 5.53 -17.61 -11.95
N ASN A 98 6.74 -18.08 -12.28
CA ASN A 98 7.41 -19.14 -11.51
C ASN A 98 8.09 -18.63 -10.22
N ASP A 99 8.24 -17.31 -10.08
CA ASP A 99 8.88 -16.66 -8.94
C ASP A 99 7.84 -15.81 -8.18
N ILE A 100 7.13 -16.46 -7.26
CA ILE A 100 5.96 -15.88 -6.60
C ILE A 100 6.42 -14.95 -5.47
N CYS A 101 6.26 -13.64 -5.66
CA CYS A 101 6.53 -12.63 -4.64
C CYS A 101 5.43 -12.53 -3.56
N CYS A 102 4.24 -13.09 -3.81
CA CYS A 102 3.10 -13.07 -2.88
C CYS A 102 3.22 -14.16 -1.81
N LYS A 103 4.03 -13.88 -0.78
CA LYS A 103 4.23 -14.72 0.39
C LYS A 103 3.34 -14.31 1.57
N ALA A 104 3.13 -15.23 2.51
CA ALA A 104 2.32 -15.00 3.70
C ALA A 104 2.84 -13.82 4.54
N GLU A 105 4.15 -13.63 4.64
CA GLU A 105 4.77 -12.54 5.41
C GLU A 105 4.31 -11.13 4.99
N HIS A 106 3.89 -10.96 3.73
CA HIS A 106 3.40 -9.68 3.20
C HIS A 106 1.89 -9.47 3.38
N GLY A 107 1.16 -10.52 3.79
CA GLY A 107 -0.31 -10.53 3.82
C GLY A 107 -0.94 -9.94 5.07
N TYR A 108 -0.14 -9.49 6.04
CA TYR A 108 -0.61 -8.93 7.30
C TYR A 108 -0.85 -7.43 7.17
N TYR A 109 -1.94 -6.96 7.77
CA TYR A 109 -2.21 -5.54 7.92
C TYR A 109 -1.31 -4.94 9.00
N ASN A 110 -0.82 -3.73 8.75
CA ASN A 110 -0.09 -2.95 9.74
C ASN A 110 -1.00 -1.95 10.47
N PHE A 111 -0.40 -1.19 11.39
CA PHE A 111 -1.08 -0.15 12.16
C PHE A 111 -1.77 0.89 11.25
N GLU A 112 -1.07 1.33 10.21
CA GLU A 112 -1.57 2.35 9.28
C GLU A 112 -2.76 1.83 8.46
N ASP A 113 -2.73 0.56 8.08
CA ASP A 113 -3.83 -0.10 7.39
C ASP A 113 -5.10 -0.10 8.25
N PHE A 114 -4.97 -0.34 9.55
CA PHE A 114 -6.12 -0.30 10.45
C PHE A 114 -6.70 1.10 10.62
N ILE A 115 -5.87 2.15 10.62
CA ILE A 115 -6.36 3.54 10.59
C ILE A 115 -7.20 3.75 9.33
N TYR A 116 -6.64 3.42 8.18
CA TYR A 116 -7.29 3.60 6.89
C TYR A 116 -8.61 2.82 6.81
N LEU A 117 -8.59 1.52 7.09
CA LEU A 117 -9.77 0.65 7.02
C LEU A 117 -10.86 1.07 8.02
N THR A 118 -10.48 1.37 9.27
CA THR A 118 -11.43 1.79 10.31
C THR A 118 -12.09 3.12 9.94
N SER A 119 -11.34 4.08 9.43
CA SER A 119 -11.88 5.39 9.02
C SER A 119 -12.93 5.28 7.90
N LEU A 120 -12.81 4.26 7.05
CA LEU A 120 -13.75 3.99 5.96
C LEU A 120 -14.86 3.00 6.36
N ASN A 121 -14.89 2.58 7.62
CA ASN A 121 -15.78 1.54 8.13
C ASN A 121 -15.68 0.22 7.32
N ILE A 122 -14.47 -0.12 6.89
CA ILE A 122 -14.15 -1.36 6.19
C ILE A 122 -13.61 -2.36 7.21
N THR A 123 -14.16 -3.57 7.21
CA THR A 123 -13.63 -4.66 8.05
C THR A 123 -12.41 -5.28 7.37
N PRO A 124 -11.25 -5.38 8.05
CA PRO A 124 -10.10 -6.11 7.53
C PRO A 124 -10.46 -7.58 7.21
N GLN A 125 -9.80 -8.16 6.21
CA GLN A 125 -10.00 -9.57 5.90
C GLN A 125 -9.41 -10.46 6.99
N GLU A 126 -10.03 -11.60 7.24
CA GLU A 126 -9.55 -12.57 8.23
C GLU A 126 -8.14 -13.06 7.86
N ILE A 127 -7.24 -13.07 8.84
CA ILE A 127 -5.85 -13.49 8.67
C ILE A 127 -5.63 -14.90 9.21
N ASN A 128 -5.09 -15.79 8.38
CA ASN A 128 -4.60 -17.08 8.84
C ASN A 128 -3.20 -16.94 9.47
N PHE A 129 -3.16 -16.84 10.80
CA PHE A 129 -1.93 -16.74 11.58
C PHE A 129 -1.10 -18.04 11.65
N ASN A 130 -1.58 -19.15 11.09
CA ASN A 130 -0.88 -20.43 11.14
C ASN A 130 0.02 -20.68 9.91
N LEU A 131 0.12 -19.72 8.98
CA LEU A 131 1.00 -19.84 7.82
C LEU A 131 2.45 -19.53 8.20
N ASN A 132 3.39 -20.27 7.62
CA ASN A 132 4.80 -19.91 7.68
C ASN A 132 5.04 -18.69 6.78
N LYS A 133 6.04 -17.87 7.12
CA LYS A 133 6.38 -16.65 6.38
C LYS A 133 6.56 -16.84 4.87
N ASP A 134 7.12 -17.99 4.47
CA ASP A 134 7.45 -18.33 3.08
C ASP A 134 6.33 -19.09 2.36
N ASP A 135 5.25 -19.45 3.06
CA ASP A 135 4.09 -20.07 2.43
C ASP A 135 3.44 -19.07 1.44
N PRO A 136 2.76 -19.54 0.39
CA PRO A 136 1.95 -18.67 -0.45
C PRO A 136 0.96 -17.86 0.38
N CYS A 137 0.83 -16.57 0.08
CA CYS A 137 -0.17 -15.72 0.72
C CYS A 137 -1.57 -16.34 0.57
N GLN A 138 -2.36 -16.37 1.65
CA GLN A 138 -3.75 -16.89 1.63
C GLN A 138 -4.66 -16.22 0.58
N PHE A 139 -4.32 -14.99 0.17
CA PHE A 139 -5.08 -14.24 -0.82
C PHE A 139 -4.59 -14.44 -2.25
N LEU A 140 -3.54 -15.23 -2.48
CA LEU A 140 -3.00 -15.48 -3.82
C LEU A 140 -3.98 -16.32 -4.65
N GLY A 141 -4.45 -15.76 -5.77
CA GLY A 141 -5.24 -16.44 -6.78
C GLY A 141 -4.45 -16.70 -8.08
N LYS A 142 -5.12 -17.30 -9.06
CA LYS A 142 -4.53 -17.68 -10.36
C LYS A 142 -4.01 -16.50 -11.19
N LYS A 143 -4.46 -15.27 -10.89
CA LYS A 143 -4.10 -14.04 -11.62
C LYS A 143 -3.48 -12.99 -10.70
N GLY A 144 -2.83 -13.45 -9.63
CA GLY A 144 -2.36 -12.58 -8.54
C GLY A 144 -3.38 -12.48 -7.41
N CYS A 145 -3.26 -11.44 -6.58
CA CYS A 145 -4.06 -11.29 -5.38
C CYS A 145 -5.56 -11.19 -5.68
N SER A 146 -6.36 -11.97 -4.94
CA SER A 146 -7.82 -12.01 -5.02
C SER A 146 -8.51 -10.84 -4.33
N LEU A 147 -7.82 -10.12 -3.45
CA LEU A 147 -8.37 -8.94 -2.78
C LEU A 147 -8.44 -7.73 -3.72
N PRO A 148 -9.52 -6.93 -3.68
CA PRO A 148 -9.53 -5.57 -4.21
C PRO A 148 -8.37 -4.74 -3.64
N ARG A 149 -7.76 -3.87 -4.45
CA ARG A 149 -6.52 -3.17 -4.09
C ARG A 149 -6.71 -2.23 -2.91
N GLU A 150 -7.87 -1.61 -2.82
CA GLU A 150 -8.26 -0.71 -1.73
C GLU A 150 -8.39 -1.37 -0.37
N ILE A 151 -8.43 -2.71 -0.28
CA ILE A 151 -8.45 -3.43 1.00
C ILE A 151 -7.20 -4.29 1.22
N ARG A 152 -6.20 -4.22 0.33
CA ARG A 152 -4.92 -4.92 0.55
C ARG A 152 -4.12 -4.20 1.63
N PRO A 153 -3.29 -4.93 2.40
CA PRO A 153 -2.28 -4.30 3.23
C PRO A 153 -1.44 -3.30 2.43
N SER A 154 -1.05 -2.18 3.05
CA SER A 154 -0.28 -1.11 2.40
C SER A 154 1.04 -1.63 1.83
N GLY A 155 1.71 -2.57 2.52
CA GLY A 155 2.90 -3.25 1.98
C GLY A 155 2.66 -3.87 0.58
N CYS A 156 1.48 -4.43 0.34
CA CYS A 156 1.07 -4.98 -0.96
C CYS A 156 0.62 -3.92 -1.98
N ASN A 157 0.28 -2.71 -1.53
CA ASN A 157 -0.05 -1.58 -2.40
C ASN A 157 1.19 -0.84 -2.89
N TRP A 158 2.25 -0.82 -2.07
CA TRP A 158 3.50 -0.12 -2.38
C TRP A 158 4.58 -1.01 -3.01
N TYR A 159 4.36 -2.32 -3.03
CA TYR A 159 5.29 -3.28 -3.63
C TYR A 159 4.93 -3.62 -5.09
N PHE A 160 5.92 -3.52 -5.96
CA PHE A 160 5.90 -4.06 -7.32
C PHE A 160 7.14 -4.92 -7.52
N CYS A 161 6.96 -6.17 -8.01
CA CYS A 161 8.11 -6.98 -8.38
C CYS A 161 8.77 -6.44 -9.66
N GLU A 162 10.04 -6.75 -9.87
CA GLU A 162 10.82 -6.26 -11.01
C GLU A 162 10.13 -6.50 -12.36
N LYS A 163 9.60 -7.72 -12.57
CA LYS A 163 8.89 -8.08 -13.80
C LYS A 163 7.68 -7.19 -14.06
N LEU A 164 6.92 -6.87 -13.01
CA LEU A 164 5.74 -6.02 -13.08
C LEU A 164 6.13 -4.57 -13.37
N LEU A 165 7.11 -4.05 -12.64
CA LEU A 165 7.58 -2.68 -12.79
C LEU A 165 8.12 -2.41 -14.20
N LEU A 166 8.96 -3.31 -14.74
CA LEU A 166 9.52 -3.18 -16.09
C LEU A 166 8.43 -3.07 -17.17
N GLN A 167 7.34 -3.83 -17.04
CA GLN A 167 6.22 -3.77 -17.99
C GLN A 167 5.42 -2.48 -17.82
N MET A 168 5.13 -2.08 -16.59
CA MET A 168 4.41 -0.85 -16.29
C MET A 168 5.16 0.39 -16.80
N GLU A 169 6.47 0.49 -16.54
CA GLU A 169 7.32 1.63 -16.96
C GLU A 169 7.37 1.83 -18.47
N SER A 170 7.20 0.75 -19.24
CA SER A 170 7.17 0.82 -20.71
C SER A 170 5.85 1.34 -21.28
N HIS A 171 4.80 1.45 -20.45
CA HIS A 171 3.46 1.82 -20.90
C HIS A 171 3.26 3.34 -20.93
N PRO A 172 2.59 3.91 -21.96
CA PRO A 172 2.38 5.36 -22.07
C PRO A 172 1.64 6.00 -20.89
N GLU A 173 0.77 5.25 -20.21
CA GLU A 173 0.01 5.74 -19.05
C GLU A 173 0.80 5.70 -17.73
N TYR A 174 2.04 5.20 -17.73
CA TYR A 174 2.86 5.06 -16.53
C TYR A 174 3.07 6.38 -15.78
N THR A 175 3.31 7.47 -16.50
CA THR A 175 3.52 8.80 -15.87
C THR A 175 2.31 9.22 -15.06
N TYR A 176 1.10 9.07 -15.62
CA TYR A 176 -0.14 9.40 -14.93
C TYR A 176 -0.40 8.48 -13.73
N PHE A 177 -0.14 7.18 -13.89
CA PHE A 177 -0.15 6.23 -12.78
C PHE A 177 0.78 6.68 -11.65
N TYR A 178 2.03 7.02 -11.99
CA TYR A 178 3.07 7.36 -11.03
C TYR A 178 2.74 8.65 -10.26
N GLU A 179 2.21 9.68 -10.93
CA GLU A 179 1.75 10.91 -10.29
C GLU A 179 0.69 10.64 -9.21
N ILE A 180 -0.35 9.87 -9.56
CA ILE A 180 -1.42 9.52 -8.61
C ILE A 180 -0.87 8.61 -7.50
N PHE A 181 0.00 7.68 -7.84
CA PHE A 181 0.62 6.76 -6.89
C PHE A 181 1.42 7.52 -5.82
N THR A 182 2.26 8.47 -6.22
CA THR A 182 3.01 9.32 -5.29
C THR A 182 2.10 10.22 -4.45
N GLU A 183 1.08 10.84 -5.06
CA GLU A 183 0.08 11.62 -4.31
C GLU A 183 -0.63 10.77 -3.25
N THR A 184 -0.95 9.51 -3.60
CA THR A 184 -1.60 8.57 -2.66
C THR A 184 -0.67 8.24 -1.49
N ALA A 185 0.63 8.07 -1.73
CA ALA A 185 1.61 7.84 -0.68
C ALA A 185 1.75 9.03 0.27
N ASP A 186 1.74 10.27 -0.26
CA ASP A 186 1.76 11.48 0.55
C ASP A 186 0.48 11.62 1.40
N LEU A 187 -0.68 11.30 0.83
CA LEU A 187 -1.94 11.26 1.57
C LEU A 187 -1.93 10.19 2.68
N TRP A 188 -1.31 9.03 2.43
CA TRP A 188 -1.16 7.97 3.42
C TRP A 188 -0.35 8.45 4.63
N LEU A 189 0.77 9.13 4.39
CA LEU A 189 1.56 9.78 5.45
C LEU A 189 0.76 10.83 6.22
N LEU A 190 0.01 11.66 5.50
CA LEU A 190 -0.82 12.69 6.11
C LEU A 190 -1.94 12.09 6.97
N MET A 191 -2.58 11.01 6.53
CA MET A 191 -3.60 10.29 7.29
C MET A 191 -3.05 9.78 8.62
N VAL A 192 -1.88 9.14 8.59
CA VAL A 192 -1.22 8.61 9.79
C VAL A 192 -0.87 9.75 10.73
N LYS A 193 -0.23 10.81 10.22
CA LYS A 193 0.11 11.99 11.03
C LYS A 193 -1.13 12.63 11.68
N GLU A 194 -2.21 12.78 10.92
CA GLU A 194 -3.47 13.33 11.44
C GLU A 194 -4.05 12.43 12.54
N PHE A 195 -4.07 11.11 12.34
CA PHE A 195 -4.56 10.16 13.35
C PHE A 195 -3.73 10.22 14.65
N LEU A 196 -2.41 10.33 14.53
CA LEU A 196 -1.52 10.39 15.69
C LEU A 196 -1.77 11.63 16.57
N SER A 197 -2.28 12.72 16.01
CA SER A 197 -2.67 13.91 16.80
C SER A 197 -3.80 13.67 17.81
N TYR A 198 -4.52 12.54 17.69
CA TYR A 198 -5.54 12.09 18.65
C TYR A 198 -5.01 11.11 19.70
N CYS A 199 -3.79 10.59 19.50
CA CYS A 199 -3.13 9.65 20.39
C CYS A 199 -2.28 10.35 21.46
N GLU A 200 -1.82 11.56 21.17
CA GLU A 200 -1.07 12.40 22.12
C GLU A 200 -2.04 13.16 23.05
N PRO A 201 -1.86 13.11 24.39
CA PRO A 201 -2.68 13.85 25.35
C PRO A 201 -2.51 15.37 25.30
#